data_AF-A0A4R1S886-F1
#
_entry.id   AF-A0A4R1S886-F1
#
_cell.length_a   1.000
_cell.length_b   1.000
_cell.length_c   1.000
_cell.angle_alpha   90.00
_cell.angle_beta   90.00
_cell.angle_gamma   90.00
#
_symmetry.space_group_name_H-M   'P 1'
#
loop_
_entity.id
_entity.type
_entity.pdbx_description
1 polymer ?
#
loop_
_entity_poly.entity_id
_entity_poly.type
_entity_poly.pdbx_seq_one_letter_code
_entity_poly.pdbx_strand_id
1 'polypeptide(L)'
;MKRLFLVLLALLAMTTANAGMIRAEQDYSPIRPQMKVKFRYIIAHMEQKESTWEVTVVKSSFPDSITYTWIRPQKDREAWKGTRILLEMKTSKNFNPWYRNGESKATTDTAPWLSQMILSELREKGRSETFKEGGSGALNWAAADLTVKEKVIFPVLLNGKPEALNALKLNKGITVWNNLNNPLVLEYEPLAIPLFTSVTGWKVTEINY
;
A
#
# COMPACT_ATOMS: atom_id res chain seq x y z
N MET A 1 35.47 -45.54 -3.19
CA MET A 1 35.15 -44.29 -2.46
C MET A 1 35.48 -42.97 -3.20
N LYS A 2 36.20 -42.95 -4.33
CA LYS A 2 36.52 -41.69 -5.04
C LYS A 2 35.50 -41.21 -6.09
N ARG A 3 34.55 -42.05 -6.52
CA ARG A 3 33.54 -41.68 -7.54
C ARG A 3 32.26 -41.05 -6.97
N LEU A 4 31.96 -41.25 -5.69
CA LEU A 4 30.76 -40.69 -5.07
C LEU A 4 30.93 -39.20 -4.68
N PHE A 5 32.17 -38.77 -4.45
CA PHE A 5 32.47 -37.41 -4.00
C PHE A 5 32.42 -36.36 -5.12
N LEU A 6 32.67 -36.78 -6.38
CA LEU A 6 32.62 -35.90 -7.55
C LEU A 6 31.19 -35.60 -8.04
N VAL A 7 30.23 -36.50 -7.77
CA VAL A 7 28.81 -36.27 -8.12
C VAL A 7 28.16 -35.28 -7.15
N LEU A 8 28.58 -35.27 -5.88
CA LEU A 8 28.08 -34.31 -4.89
C LEU A 8 28.55 -32.87 -5.16
N LEU A 9 29.75 -32.69 -5.74
CA LEU A 9 30.27 -31.36 -6.06
C LEU A 9 29.61 -30.74 -7.31
N ALA A 10 29.12 -31.56 -8.25
CA ALA A 10 28.37 -31.09 -9.41
C ALA A 10 26.94 -30.65 -9.07
N LEU A 11 26.32 -31.23 -8.03
CA LEU A 11 25.01 -30.78 -7.54
C LEU A 11 25.06 -29.50 -6.71
N LEU A 12 26.20 -29.18 -6.08
CA LEU A 12 26.35 -27.94 -5.31
C LEU A 12 26.63 -26.70 -6.17
N ALA A 13 26.98 -26.87 -7.44
CA ALA A 13 27.28 -25.76 -8.36
C ALA A 13 26.05 -25.24 -9.12
N MET A 14 24.85 -25.83 -8.93
CA MET A 14 23.61 -25.40 -9.62
C MET A 14 22.69 -24.50 -8.78
N THR A 15 23.10 -24.04 -7.59
CA THR A 15 22.21 -23.26 -6.70
C THR A 15 22.49 -21.76 -6.64
N THR A 16 23.42 -21.22 -7.44
CA THR A 16 23.77 -19.78 -7.37
C THR A 16 23.25 -18.93 -8.53
N ALA A 17 22.29 -19.42 -9.30
CA ALA A 17 21.61 -18.62 -10.32
C ALA A 17 20.11 -18.65 -10.07
N ASN A 18 19.59 -17.79 -9.18
CA ASN A 18 18.18 -17.34 -9.21
C ASN A 18 17.82 -16.18 -8.27
N ALA A 19 18.78 -15.39 -7.78
CA ALA A 19 18.44 -14.17 -7.03
C ALA A 19 17.82 -13.07 -7.93
N GLY A 20 17.98 -13.16 -9.26
CA GLY A 20 17.44 -12.19 -10.22
C GLY A 20 16.00 -12.45 -10.68
N MET A 21 15.52 -13.70 -10.68
CA MET A 21 14.20 -14.05 -11.22
C MET A 21 13.03 -13.78 -10.26
N ILE A 22 13.26 -13.78 -8.94
CA ILE A 22 12.19 -13.58 -7.94
C ILE A 22 11.65 -12.14 -7.96
N ARG A 23 12.42 -11.15 -8.47
CA ARG A 23 11.98 -9.75 -8.58
C ARG A 23 10.90 -9.54 -9.65
N ALA A 24 10.91 -10.31 -10.74
CA ALA A 24 9.99 -10.08 -11.87
C ALA A 24 8.56 -10.58 -11.59
N GLU A 25 8.38 -11.60 -10.74
CA GLU A 25 7.06 -12.16 -10.41
C GLU A 25 6.25 -11.33 -9.41
N GLN A 26 6.82 -10.31 -8.76
CA GLN A 26 6.12 -9.54 -7.72
C GLN A 26 5.41 -8.27 -8.23
N ASP A 27 5.73 -7.81 -9.44
CA ASP A 27 5.34 -6.48 -9.95
C ASP A 27 4.34 -6.55 -11.14
N TYR A 28 3.45 -7.56 -11.17
CA TYR A 28 2.59 -7.90 -12.32
C TYR A 28 1.24 -7.17 -12.38
N SER A 29 0.84 -6.47 -11.31
CA SER A 29 -0.47 -5.81 -11.23
C SER A 29 -0.31 -4.29 -11.11
N PRO A 30 -0.16 -3.56 -12.22
CA PRO A 30 0.07 -2.12 -12.21
C PRO A 30 -1.22 -1.33 -11.97
N ILE A 31 -1.09 -0.09 -11.47
CA ILE A 31 -2.22 0.83 -11.32
C ILE A 31 -2.73 1.26 -12.71
N ARG A 32 -3.98 0.92 -13.03
CA ARG A 32 -4.62 1.22 -14.32
C ARG A 32 -5.94 1.97 -14.12
N PRO A 33 -6.39 2.77 -15.11
CA PRO A 33 -7.74 3.33 -15.10
C PRO A 33 -8.80 2.25 -14.87
N GLN A 34 -9.87 2.61 -14.19
CA GLN A 34 -10.98 1.75 -13.77
C GLN A 34 -10.65 0.70 -12.68
N MET A 35 -9.39 0.59 -12.25
CA MET A 35 -9.04 -0.21 -11.08
C MET A 35 -9.85 0.25 -9.87
N LYS A 36 -10.54 -0.70 -9.22
CA LYS A 36 -11.33 -0.47 -8.01
C LYS A 36 -10.69 -1.16 -6.81
N VAL A 37 -10.63 -0.45 -5.70
CA VAL A 37 -10.14 -0.99 -4.42
C VAL A 37 -11.21 -0.79 -3.37
N LYS A 38 -11.64 -1.88 -2.74
CA LYS A 38 -12.55 -1.82 -1.60
C LYS A 38 -11.79 -2.03 -0.30
N PHE A 39 -12.21 -1.27 0.69
CA PHE A 39 -11.61 -1.22 2.00
C PHE A 39 -12.69 -1.42 3.05
N ARG A 40 -12.38 -2.16 4.11
CA ARG A 40 -13.12 -2.12 5.38
C ARG A 40 -12.49 -1.11 6.31
N TYR A 41 -13.29 -0.46 7.14
CA TYR A 41 -12.75 0.38 8.21
C TYR A 41 -12.19 -0.45 9.35
N ILE A 42 -11.18 0.10 10.01
CA ILE A 42 -10.67 -0.33 11.30
C ILE A 42 -10.99 0.78 12.30
N ILE A 43 -11.77 0.47 13.33
CA ILE A 43 -12.11 1.41 14.41
C ILE A 43 -11.68 0.76 15.72
N ALA A 44 -10.87 1.47 16.52
CA ALA A 44 -10.36 0.95 17.78
C ALA A 44 -9.77 -0.48 17.62
N HIS A 45 -8.93 -0.67 16.61
CA HIS A 45 -8.29 -1.95 16.28
C HIS A 45 -9.25 -3.08 15.86
N MET A 46 -10.49 -2.74 15.47
CA MET A 46 -11.49 -3.72 15.03
C MET A 46 -12.03 -3.41 13.63
N GLU A 47 -12.00 -4.43 12.75
CA GLU A 47 -12.61 -4.36 11.42
C GLU A 47 -14.14 -4.18 11.52
N GLN A 48 -14.67 -3.18 10.81
CA GLN A 48 -16.09 -2.90 10.70
C GLN A 48 -16.64 -3.58 9.44
N LYS A 49 -17.14 -4.82 9.59
CA LYS A 49 -17.55 -5.66 8.44
C LYS A 49 -18.59 -5.02 7.53
N GLU A 50 -19.51 -4.24 8.10
CA GLU A 50 -20.60 -3.57 7.39
C GLU A 50 -20.23 -2.18 6.86
N SER A 51 -19.06 -1.67 7.22
CA SER A 51 -18.62 -0.33 6.82
C SER A 51 -17.45 -0.47 5.87
N THR A 52 -17.76 -0.31 4.58
CA THR A 52 -16.77 -0.33 3.50
C THR A 52 -16.64 1.04 2.85
N TRP A 53 -15.53 1.28 2.18
CA TRP A 53 -15.38 2.38 1.24
C TRP A 53 -14.62 1.93 0.02
N GLU A 54 -14.74 2.69 -1.06
CA GLU A 54 -14.20 2.31 -2.35
C GLU A 54 -13.40 3.47 -2.95
N VAL A 55 -12.28 3.12 -3.57
CA VAL A 55 -11.53 3.98 -4.49
C VAL A 55 -11.68 3.43 -5.90
N THR A 56 -11.90 4.32 -6.87
CA THR A 56 -11.84 4.00 -8.30
C THR A 56 -10.79 4.88 -8.97
N VAL A 57 -9.79 4.27 -9.59
CA VAL A 57 -8.79 4.99 -10.39
C VAL A 57 -9.45 5.51 -11.65
N VAL A 58 -9.39 6.83 -11.87
CA VAL A 58 -9.96 7.50 -13.05
C VAL A 58 -8.90 7.67 -14.14
N LYS A 59 -7.68 8.07 -13.75
CA LYS A 59 -6.52 8.23 -14.65
C LYS A 59 -5.26 7.75 -13.94
N SER A 60 -4.35 7.14 -14.69
CA SER A 60 -3.04 6.73 -14.16
C SER A 60 -1.96 7.06 -15.18
N SER A 61 -0.95 7.79 -14.74
CA SER A 61 0.35 7.94 -15.41
C SER A 61 1.46 7.49 -14.47
N PHE A 62 1.17 6.48 -13.63
CA PHE A 62 2.07 6.02 -12.59
C PHE A 62 3.45 5.63 -13.17
N PRO A 63 4.58 6.03 -12.55
CA PRO A 63 4.69 6.63 -11.22
C PRO A 63 4.61 8.17 -11.18
N ASP A 64 4.20 8.87 -12.22
CA ASP A 64 4.16 10.34 -12.17
C ASP A 64 2.94 10.85 -11.39
N SER A 65 1.75 10.34 -11.73
CA SER A 65 0.50 10.76 -11.11
C SER A 65 -0.58 9.68 -11.13
N ILE A 66 -1.53 9.81 -10.20
CA ILE A 66 -2.76 9.01 -10.16
C ILE A 66 -3.93 9.94 -9.88
N THR A 67 -5.00 9.86 -10.66
CA THR A 67 -6.28 10.49 -10.33
C THR A 67 -7.28 9.41 -9.94
N TYR A 68 -7.94 9.58 -8.80
CA TYR A 68 -8.97 8.64 -8.36
C TYR A 68 -10.15 9.36 -7.71
N THR A 69 -11.32 8.74 -7.79
CA THR A 69 -12.48 9.10 -6.99
C THR A 69 -12.60 8.14 -5.83
N TRP A 70 -13.23 8.59 -4.76
CA TRP A 70 -13.54 7.75 -3.62
C TRP A 70 -14.97 7.98 -3.15
N ILE A 71 -15.54 6.94 -2.56
CA ILE A 71 -16.87 6.98 -1.95
C ILE A 71 -16.84 6.23 -0.62
N ARG A 72 -17.36 6.90 0.40
CA ARG A 72 -17.53 6.42 1.77
C ARG A 72 -19.03 6.46 2.09
N PRO A 73 -19.74 5.33 1.97
CA PRO A 73 -21.09 5.19 2.51
C PRO A 73 -21.18 5.69 3.95
N GLN A 74 -22.30 6.33 4.29
CA GLN A 74 -22.63 6.75 5.65
C GLN A 74 -23.93 6.06 6.07
N LYS A 75 -24.00 5.62 7.32
CA LYS A 75 -25.25 5.10 7.87
C LYS A 75 -26.25 6.25 7.97
N ASP A 76 -27.42 6.08 7.37
CA ASP A 76 -28.55 7.01 7.45
C ASP A 76 -28.25 8.45 6.95
N ARG A 77 -27.20 8.64 6.13
CA ARG A 77 -26.80 9.94 5.57
C ARG A 77 -26.27 9.78 4.14
N GLU A 78 -26.15 10.89 3.43
CA GLU A 78 -25.48 10.89 2.13
C GLU A 78 -24.04 10.37 2.23
N ALA A 79 -23.65 9.56 1.25
CA ALA A 79 -22.29 9.07 1.15
C ALA A 79 -21.30 10.22 0.97
N TRP A 80 -20.21 10.18 1.72
CA TRP A 80 -19.09 11.08 1.48
C TRP A 80 -18.36 10.66 0.22
N LYS A 81 -17.91 11.63 -0.56
CA LYS A 81 -17.19 11.35 -1.81
C LYS A 81 -16.24 12.48 -2.15
N GLY A 82 -15.27 12.18 -3.00
CA GLY A 82 -14.31 13.18 -3.47
C GLY A 82 -13.47 12.66 -4.62
N THR A 83 -12.59 13.53 -5.10
CA THR A 83 -11.59 13.24 -6.14
C THR A 83 -10.22 13.67 -5.63
N ARG A 84 -9.20 12.84 -5.81
CA ARG A 84 -7.81 13.22 -5.56
C ARG A 84 -6.97 13.07 -6.81
N ILE A 85 -6.03 13.99 -6.97
CA ILE A 85 -4.97 13.93 -7.97
C ILE A 85 -3.66 13.84 -7.19
N LEU A 86 -3.10 12.65 -7.14
CA LEU A 86 -1.81 12.39 -6.52
C LEU A 86 -0.71 12.75 -7.50
N LEU A 87 0.19 13.63 -7.08
CA LEU A 87 1.37 14.06 -7.80
C LEU A 87 2.62 13.46 -7.16
N GLU A 88 3.72 13.40 -7.91
CA GLU A 88 5.02 12.94 -7.43
C GLU A 88 4.97 11.52 -6.85
N MET A 89 4.16 10.63 -7.43
CA MET A 89 4.03 9.24 -7.00
C MET A 89 5.35 8.45 -7.12
N LYS A 90 6.36 9.02 -7.79
CA LYS A 90 7.71 8.50 -7.89
C LYS A 90 8.53 8.80 -6.63
N THR A 91 8.44 10.01 -6.08
CA THR A 91 9.42 10.58 -5.12
C THR A 91 8.82 11.15 -3.84
N SER A 92 7.51 11.26 -3.71
CA SER A 92 6.92 11.84 -2.50
C SER A 92 7.26 11.01 -1.25
N LYS A 93 7.53 11.70 -0.14
CA LYS A 93 7.66 11.12 1.21
C LYS A 93 6.41 11.32 2.08
N ASN A 94 5.37 11.93 1.52
CA ASN A 94 4.17 12.34 2.24
C ASN A 94 3.07 11.30 2.08
N PHE A 95 2.47 10.89 3.19
CA PHE A 95 1.34 9.98 3.23
C PHE A 95 0.21 10.58 4.08
N ASN A 96 -0.89 10.97 3.43
CA ASN A 96 -2.02 11.62 4.09
C ASN A 96 -3.31 10.80 3.97
N PRO A 97 -3.66 10.01 4.99
CA PRO A 97 -4.86 9.18 5.02
C PRO A 97 -6.18 9.95 5.22
N TRP A 98 -6.20 11.31 5.22
CA TRP A 98 -7.36 12.10 5.64
C TRP A 98 -8.25 12.56 4.51
N TYR A 99 -9.36 11.86 4.27
CA TYR A 99 -10.35 12.19 3.23
C TYR A 99 -11.41 13.16 3.73
N ARG A 100 -11.62 14.27 3.02
CA ARG A 100 -12.67 15.26 3.34
C ARG A 100 -13.80 15.19 2.31
N ASN A 101 -15.05 15.14 2.79
CA ASN A 101 -16.20 15.15 1.88
C ASN A 101 -16.16 16.33 0.91
N GLY A 102 -16.40 16.08 -0.37
CA GLY A 102 -16.35 17.07 -1.44
C GLY A 102 -14.95 17.52 -1.83
N GLU A 103 -13.87 16.91 -1.32
CA GLU A 103 -12.52 17.30 -1.70
C GLU A 103 -12.27 17.05 -3.19
N SER A 104 -11.65 18.04 -3.82
CA SER A 104 -11.08 17.94 -5.18
C SER A 104 -9.79 18.74 -5.18
N LYS A 105 -8.66 18.04 -5.01
CA LYS A 105 -7.36 18.68 -4.82
C LYS A 105 -6.23 17.86 -5.43
N ALA A 106 -5.30 18.56 -6.07
CA ALA A 106 -3.99 18.02 -6.41
C ALA A 106 -3.05 18.10 -5.21
N THR A 107 -2.36 17.01 -4.89
CA THR A 107 -1.51 16.89 -3.70
C THR A 107 -0.33 15.96 -3.95
N THR A 108 0.78 16.21 -3.26
CA THR A 108 1.91 15.27 -3.17
C THR A 108 1.67 14.15 -2.16
N ASP A 109 0.60 14.22 -1.37
CA ASP A 109 0.30 13.19 -0.38
C ASP A 109 -0.21 11.91 -1.06
N THR A 110 0.41 10.75 -0.84
CA THR A 110 0.20 9.60 -1.75
C THR A 110 -0.92 8.63 -1.37
N ALA A 111 -1.61 8.81 -0.24
CA ALA A 111 -2.60 7.82 0.22
C ALA A 111 -3.76 7.63 -0.80
N PRO A 112 -4.27 6.39 -1.00
CA PRO A 112 -3.97 5.17 -0.24
C PRO A 112 -2.71 4.40 -0.70
N TRP A 113 -1.89 4.97 -1.58
CA TRP A 113 -0.62 4.38 -2.01
C TRP A 113 0.57 4.96 -1.23
N LEU A 114 1.71 4.27 -1.28
CA LEU A 114 3.03 4.87 -1.05
C LEU A 114 3.62 5.33 -2.38
N SER A 115 4.65 6.17 -2.35
CA SER A 115 5.43 6.43 -3.55
C SER A 115 6.30 5.22 -3.94
N GLN A 116 6.68 5.14 -5.21
CA GLN A 116 7.57 4.11 -5.72
C GLN A 116 8.92 4.13 -4.98
N MET A 117 9.48 5.32 -4.72
CA MET A 117 10.75 5.47 -3.97
C MET A 117 10.66 4.91 -2.54
N ILE A 118 9.58 5.16 -1.80
CA ILE A 118 9.42 4.59 -0.45
C ILE A 118 9.47 3.07 -0.52
N LEU A 119 8.72 2.44 -1.43
CA LEU A 119 8.72 0.99 -1.54
C LEU A 119 10.09 0.44 -2.00
N SER A 120 10.77 1.12 -2.93
CA SER A 120 12.14 0.76 -3.34
C SER A 120 13.11 0.77 -2.16
N GLU A 121 13.12 1.83 -1.35
CA GLU A 121 13.97 1.92 -0.17
C GLU A 121 13.64 0.84 0.87
N LEU A 122 12.35 0.56 1.12
CA LEU A 122 11.94 -0.52 2.02
C LEU A 122 12.40 -1.89 1.52
N ARG A 123 12.32 -2.16 0.21
CA ARG A 123 12.80 -3.41 -0.41
C ARG A 123 14.31 -3.58 -0.29
N GLU A 124 15.06 -2.51 -0.53
CA GLU A 124 16.52 -2.54 -0.62
C GLU A 124 17.21 -2.44 0.74
N LYS A 125 16.70 -1.56 1.60
CA LYS A 125 17.36 -1.15 2.84
C LYS A 125 16.59 -1.59 4.09
N GLY A 126 15.35 -2.07 3.95
CA GLY A 126 14.47 -2.35 5.08
C GLY A 126 13.97 -1.10 5.81
N ARG A 127 14.29 0.11 5.32
CA ARG A 127 13.88 1.39 5.90
C ARG A 127 13.74 2.48 4.84
N SER A 128 12.79 3.39 5.04
CA SER A 128 12.66 4.66 4.32
C SER A 128 12.70 5.79 5.34
N GLU A 129 13.67 6.68 5.20
CA GLU A 129 13.88 7.81 6.10
C GLU A 129 12.95 8.97 5.77
N THR A 130 12.75 9.85 6.74
CA THR A 130 12.00 11.11 6.57
C THR A 130 10.56 10.94 6.06
N PHE A 131 9.95 9.77 6.30
CA PHE A 131 8.56 9.52 5.97
C PHE A 131 7.65 10.41 6.80
N LYS A 132 6.73 11.12 6.13
CA LYS A 132 5.81 12.06 6.77
C LYS A 132 4.40 11.51 6.67
N GLU A 133 3.86 11.15 7.83
CA GLU A 133 2.50 10.64 7.97
C GLU A 133 1.61 11.76 8.52
N GLY A 134 0.64 12.23 7.74
CA GLY A 134 -0.23 13.35 8.09
C GLY A 134 -0.34 14.41 6.98
N GLY A 135 -1.48 15.10 6.92
CA GLY A 135 -1.83 16.04 5.84
C GLY A 135 -1.43 17.50 6.08
N SER A 136 -1.41 18.32 5.02
CA SER A 136 -1.03 19.74 5.08
C SER A 136 -1.87 20.53 6.13
N GLY A 137 -1.30 20.73 7.33
CA GLY A 137 -1.99 21.34 8.48
C GLY A 137 -1.38 20.96 9.85
N ALA A 138 -0.33 21.68 10.24
CA ALA A 138 0.21 22.02 11.58
C ALA A 138 0.28 21.04 12.79
N LEU A 139 -0.31 19.83 12.83
CA LEU A 139 -0.45 19.14 14.13
C LEU A 139 0.08 17.71 14.29
N ASN A 140 0.79 17.12 13.32
CA ASN A 140 1.61 15.90 13.54
C ASN A 140 2.58 15.58 12.39
N TRP A 141 3.47 16.53 12.03
CA TRP A 141 4.42 16.40 10.90
C TRP A 141 5.84 15.96 11.31
N ALA A 142 5.97 15.14 12.36
CA ALA A 142 7.29 14.62 12.69
C ALA A 142 7.71 13.61 11.62
N ALA A 143 8.66 14.02 10.77
CA ALA A 143 9.32 13.11 9.85
C ALA A 143 9.94 11.98 10.69
N ALA A 144 9.62 10.74 10.32
CA ALA A 144 10.05 9.57 11.05
C ALA A 144 10.45 8.47 10.07
N ASP A 145 11.17 7.47 10.58
CA ASP A 145 11.55 6.33 9.78
C ASP A 145 10.39 5.34 9.66
N LEU A 146 10.14 4.93 8.43
CA LEU A 146 9.29 3.79 8.11
C LEU A 146 10.19 2.56 7.97
N THR A 147 10.00 1.55 8.80
CA THR A 147 10.89 0.37 8.86
C THR A 147 10.13 -0.91 8.63
N VAL A 148 10.70 -1.82 7.85
CA VAL A 148 10.17 -3.17 7.64
C VAL A 148 10.33 -3.97 8.93
N LYS A 149 9.23 -4.49 9.46
CA LYS A 149 9.23 -5.40 10.60
C LYS A 149 9.28 -6.85 10.14
N GLU A 150 8.46 -7.19 9.15
CA GLU A 150 8.36 -8.55 8.63
C GLU A 150 7.80 -8.53 7.20
N LYS A 151 8.06 -9.63 6.47
CA LYS A 151 7.41 -9.93 5.19
C LYS A 151 6.21 -10.82 5.49
N VAL A 152 5.05 -10.48 4.95
CA VAL A 152 3.79 -11.18 5.22
C VAL A 152 3.08 -11.57 3.93
N ILE A 153 2.21 -12.57 4.03
CA ILE A 153 1.25 -12.90 2.99
C ILE A 153 -0.08 -12.27 3.38
N PHE A 154 -0.61 -11.41 2.51
CA PHE A 154 -1.83 -10.67 2.75
C PHE A 154 -2.97 -11.25 1.88
N PRO A 155 -4.01 -11.84 2.48
CA PRO A 155 -5.14 -12.38 1.73
C PRO A 155 -6.05 -11.27 1.21
N VAL A 156 -6.48 -11.37 -0.04
CA VAL A 156 -7.39 -10.41 -0.69
C VAL A 156 -8.25 -11.10 -1.73
N LEU A 157 -9.37 -10.51 -2.13
CA LEU A 157 -10.05 -10.87 -3.37
C LEU A 157 -9.47 -10.07 -4.54
N LEU A 158 -8.82 -10.73 -5.49
CA LEU A 158 -8.33 -10.13 -6.72
C LEU A 158 -9.23 -10.55 -7.88
N ASN A 159 -9.91 -9.60 -8.53
CA ASN A 159 -10.88 -9.88 -9.60
C ASN A 159 -11.92 -10.94 -9.17
N GLY A 160 -12.40 -10.85 -7.93
CA GLY A 160 -13.35 -11.78 -7.31
C GLY A 160 -12.76 -13.14 -6.88
N LYS A 161 -11.47 -13.41 -7.07
CA LYS A 161 -10.82 -14.67 -6.67
C LYS A 161 -9.96 -14.47 -5.42
N PRO A 162 -9.99 -15.40 -4.44
CA PRO A 162 -9.07 -15.35 -3.30
C PRO A 162 -7.62 -15.47 -3.78
N GLU A 163 -6.80 -14.49 -3.41
CA GLU A 163 -5.38 -14.42 -3.72
C GLU A 163 -4.56 -14.05 -2.48
N ALA A 164 -3.27 -14.39 -2.53
CA ALA A 164 -2.30 -14.15 -1.48
C ALA A 164 -1.21 -13.20 -1.99
N LEU A 165 -1.23 -11.94 -1.53
CA LEU A 165 -0.26 -10.93 -1.95
C LEU A 165 0.97 -10.94 -1.04
N ASN A 166 2.16 -10.92 -1.63
CA ASN A 166 3.38 -10.64 -0.88
C ASN A 166 3.37 -9.18 -0.40
N ALA A 167 3.57 -8.94 0.90
CA ALA A 167 3.50 -7.61 1.49
C ALA A 167 4.61 -7.37 2.52
N LEU A 168 4.86 -6.09 2.82
CA LEU A 168 5.78 -5.65 3.86
C LEU A 168 4.96 -5.04 5.00
N LYS A 169 5.11 -5.57 6.21
CA LYS A 169 4.51 -4.99 7.42
C LYS A 169 5.51 -4.04 8.07
N LEU A 170 5.06 -2.84 8.41
CA LEU A 170 5.90 -1.72 8.81
C LEU A 170 5.59 -1.25 10.24
N ASN A 171 6.53 -0.52 10.85
CA ASN A 171 6.46 -0.04 12.25
C ASN A 171 5.33 0.94 12.60
N LYS A 172 4.57 1.45 11.63
CA LYS A 172 3.52 2.47 11.81
C LYS A 172 2.10 1.93 11.57
N GLY A 173 1.91 0.63 11.79
CA GLY A 173 0.64 -0.04 11.49
C GLY A 173 0.29 -0.01 9.99
N ILE A 174 1.31 0.05 9.13
CA ILE A 174 1.15 0.04 7.68
C ILE A 174 1.56 -1.34 7.17
N THR A 175 0.69 -1.97 6.37
CA THR A 175 1.06 -3.11 5.54
C THR A 175 0.93 -2.67 4.08
N VAL A 176 2.03 -2.71 3.33
CA VAL A 176 2.07 -2.29 1.93
C VAL A 176 2.27 -3.49 1.02
N TRP A 177 1.54 -3.51 -0.10
CA TRP A 177 1.76 -4.49 -1.16
C TRP A 177 3.19 -4.35 -1.67
N ASN A 178 3.94 -5.44 -1.63
CA ASN A 178 5.27 -5.52 -2.19
C ASN A 178 5.19 -5.58 -3.73
N ASN A 179 4.72 -4.50 -4.39
CA ASN A 179 4.61 -4.34 -5.83
C ASN A 179 5.01 -2.91 -6.26
N LEU A 180 6.13 -2.74 -6.97
CA LEU A 180 6.64 -1.41 -7.39
C LEU A 180 5.79 -0.71 -8.44
N ASN A 181 4.93 -1.44 -9.15
CA ASN A 181 3.96 -0.89 -10.10
C ASN A 181 2.62 -0.56 -9.43
N ASN A 182 2.44 -0.96 -8.17
CA ASN A 182 1.26 -0.69 -7.36
C ASN A 182 1.57 -0.77 -5.86
N PRO A 183 2.26 0.24 -5.30
CA PRO A 183 2.63 0.30 -3.88
C PRO A 183 1.42 0.63 -2.99
N LEU A 184 0.32 -0.11 -3.12
CA LEU A 184 -0.92 0.10 -2.38
C LEU A 184 -0.73 -0.25 -0.90
N VAL A 185 -1.21 0.63 -0.01
CA VAL A 185 -1.30 0.33 1.42
C VAL A 185 -2.50 -0.58 1.65
N LEU A 186 -2.22 -1.87 1.81
CA LEU A 186 -3.19 -2.94 2.03
C LEU A 186 -3.87 -2.81 3.40
N GLU A 187 -3.14 -2.35 4.41
CA GLU A 187 -3.69 -2.12 5.74
C GLU A 187 -3.04 -0.87 6.34
N TYR A 188 -3.86 -0.03 6.95
CA TYR A 188 -3.41 1.11 7.73
C TYR A 188 -4.17 1.14 9.05
N GLU A 189 -3.43 0.95 10.14
CA GLU A 189 -3.93 0.95 11.50
C GLU A 189 -3.12 1.95 12.32
N PRO A 190 -3.61 3.20 12.48
CA PRO A 190 -2.87 4.21 13.23
C PRO A 190 -2.66 3.76 14.69
N LEU A 191 -1.41 3.81 15.16
CA LEU A 191 -1.01 3.35 16.50
C LEU A 191 -1.60 4.17 17.65
N ALA A 192 -2.07 5.39 17.37
CA ALA A 192 -2.82 6.22 18.30
C ALA A 192 -4.16 6.58 17.64
N ILE A 193 -5.27 6.31 18.33
CA ILE A 193 -6.61 6.73 17.91
C ILE A 193 -6.68 8.24 18.07
N PRO A 194 -6.66 9.05 16.99
CA PRO A 194 -6.65 10.48 17.19
C PRO A 194 -8.12 10.91 17.41
N LEU A 195 -8.45 11.27 18.66
CA LEU A 195 -9.79 11.66 19.14
C LEU A 195 -10.48 12.73 18.27
N PHE A 196 -9.73 13.48 17.46
CA PHE A 196 -10.22 14.63 16.68
C PHE A 196 -10.13 14.49 15.15
N THR A 197 -9.53 13.43 14.61
CA THR A 197 -9.16 13.41 13.16
C THR A 197 -10.05 12.55 12.25
N SER A 198 -11.08 11.91 12.80
CA SER A 198 -12.03 11.07 12.03
C SER A 198 -11.39 9.89 11.29
N VAL A 199 -10.11 9.57 11.55
CA VAL A 199 -9.45 8.40 10.97
C VAL A 199 -9.79 7.17 11.75
N THR A 200 -10.59 6.36 11.09
CA THR A 200 -10.70 4.94 11.28
C THR A 200 -9.71 4.34 10.27
N GLY A 201 -8.78 3.49 10.71
CA GLY A 201 -7.86 2.78 9.81
C GLY A 201 -8.59 2.03 8.69
N TRP A 202 -7.86 1.34 7.82
CA TRP A 202 -8.48 0.52 6.79
C TRP A 202 -7.75 -0.79 6.55
N LYS A 203 -8.47 -1.71 5.92
CA LYS A 203 -7.95 -2.94 5.37
C LYS A 203 -8.55 -3.19 3.99
N VAL A 204 -7.72 -3.41 2.99
CA VAL A 204 -8.13 -3.78 1.64
C VAL A 204 -8.74 -5.18 1.69
N THR A 205 -9.91 -5.33 1.09
CA THR A 205 -10.60 -6.62 0.98
C THR A 205 -10.70 -7.10 -0.45
N GLU A 206 -10.74 -6.18 -1.41
CA GLU A 206 -10.95 -6.51 -2.81
C GLU A 206 -10.22 -5.52 -3.71
N ILE A 207 -9.60 -6.03 -4.77
CA ILE A 207 -8.98 -5.27 -5.85
C ILE A 207 -9.52 -5.82 -7.16
N ASN A 208 -10.15 -4.97 -7.98
CA ASN A 208 -10.64 -5.33 -9.30
C ASN A 208 -9.94 -4.48 -10.37
N TYR A 209 -9.46 -5.14 -11.42
CA TYR A 209 -8.84 -4.54 -12.60
C TYR A 209 -9.78 -4.53 -13.80
#